data_AF-A0A1B8C2X8-F1
#
_entry.id   AF-A0A1B8C2X8-F1
#
_cell.length_a   1.000
_cell.length_b   1.000
_cell.length_c   1.000
_cell.angle_alpha   90.00
_cell.angle_beta   90.00
_cell.angle_gamma   90.00
#
_symmetry.space_group_name_H-M   'P 1'
#
loop_
_entity.id
_entity.type
_entity.pdbx_description
1 polymer ?
#
loop_
_entity_poly.entity_id
_entity_poly.type
_entity_poly.pdbx_seq_one_letter_code
_entity_poly.pdbx_strand_id
1 'polypeptide(L)'
;MSDVNGRLLKNTLAALELASTVPKRFVLQTGGKTYENSFYYRQEDSLIAFAKKHHISYNIVIPAWILGAQHLGKRLDFPGDIVAWDKEQLQTTATMDSYFSEFWLVLAGWYGLKWDPPVVDAEYTEFEMPLNPRGYGPNGKIRFTFNLIEWASRPETQKAWAEIASKNGITHNPFDNIERVWTPANFALIRSWPNSVSMDKARKLGWHGYLDTHESIREIFEQMAKLKITPQLIN
;
A
#
# COMPACT_ATOMS: atom_id res chain seq x y z
N MET A 1 -8.37 -14.92 -7.27
CA MET A 1 -7.19 -14.07 -7.58
C MET A 1 -5.86 -14.80 -7.42
N SER A 2 -5.62 -15.56 -6.34
CA SER A 2 -4.33 -16.23 -6.08
C SER A 2 -3.86 -17.20 -7.18
N ASP A 3 -4.78 -17.97 -7.77
CA ASP A 3 -4.46 -18.91 -8.86
C ASP A 3 -4.11 -18.20 -10.18
N VAL A 4 -4.79 -17.07 -10.46
CA VAL A 4 -4.61 -16.29 -11.69
C VAL A 4 -3.19 -15.72 -11.76
N ASN A 5 -2.69 -15.14 -10.67
CA ASN A 5 -1.35 -14.54 -10.64
C ASN A 5 -0.23 -15.57 -10.82
N GLY A 6 -0.39 -16.77 -10.25
CA GLY A 6 0.54 -17.88 -10.47
C GLY A 6 0.53 -18.36 -11.93
N ARG A 7 -0.67 -18.47 -12.53
CA ARG A 7 -0.84 -18.85 -13.93
C ARG A 7 -0.30 -17.82 -14.91
N LEU A 8 -0.47 -16.52 -14.63
CA LEU A 8 0.07 -15.44 -15.44
C LEU A 8 1.59 -15.58 -15.61
N LEU A 9 2.33 -15.76 -14.51
CA LEU A 9 3.78 -15.93 -14.59
C LEU A 9 4.16 -17.18 -15.38
N LYS A 10 3.49 -18.32 -15.12
CA LYS A 10 3.76 -19.57 -15.87
C LYS A 10 3.51 -19.41 -17.37
N ASN A 11 2.43 -18.73 -17.76
CA ASN A 11 2.11 -18.48 -19.16
C ASN A 11 3.15 -17.55 -19.81
N THR A 12 3.60 -16.50 -19.12
CA THR A 12 4.68 -15.63 -19.61
C THR A 12 5.97 -16.39 -19.81
N LEU A 13 6.38 -17.23 -18.83
CA LEU A 13 7.59 -18.04 -18.94
C LEU A 13 7.51 -19.02 -20.12
N ALA A 14 6.37 -19.68 -20.32
CA ALA A 14 6.14 -20.56 -21.47
C ALA A 14 6.20 -19.78 -22.80
N ALA A 15 5.64 -18.58 -22.85
CA ALA A 15 5.68 -17.73 -24.04
C ALA A 15 7.11 -17.32 -24.41
N LEU A 16 7.98 -17.05 -23.43
CA LEU A 16 9.40 -16.76 -23.68
C LEU A 16 10.14 -17.95 -24.29
N GLU A 17 9.80 -19.18 -23.89
CA GLU A 17 10.36 -20.39 -24.52
C GLU A 17 9.87 -20.54 -25.95
N LEU A 18 8.56 -20.40 -26.18
CA LEU A 18 7.96 -20.50 -27.52
C LEU A 18 8.52 -19.45 -28.48
N ALA A 19 8.75 -18.23 -27.99
CA ALA A 19 9.33 -17.15 -28.78
C ALA A 19 10.85 -17.23 -28.93
N SER A 20 11.53 -18.17 -28.24
CA SER A 20 13.01 -18.23 -28.18
C SER A 20 13.66 -16.92 -27.71
N THR A 21 13.01 -16.18 -26.82
CA THR A 21 13.43 -14.86 -26.31
C THR A 21 13.80 -14.88 -24.83
N VAL A 22 14.42 -15.98 -24.38
CA VAL A 22 14.76 -16.18 -22.97
C VAL A 22 15.76 -15.09 -22.49
N PRO A 23 15.41 -14.29 -21.46
CA PRO A 23 16.26 -13.19 -21.01
C PRO A 23 17.42 -13.69 -20.15
N LYS A 24 18.56 -13.00 -20.17
CA LYS A 24 19.72 -13.32 -19.31
C LYS A 24 19.45 -13.11 -17.82
N ARG A 25 18.48 -12.27 -17.49
CA ARG A 25 18.07 -11.96 -16.12
C ARG A 25 16.56 -11.70 -16.04
N PHE A 26 15.93 -12.21 -14.98
CA PHE A 26 14.53 -11.97 -14.68
C PHE A 26 14.36 -11.32 -13.30
N VAL A 27 13.53 -10.29 -13.19
CA VAL A 27 13.18 -9.69 -11.89
C VAL A 27 11.71 -9.99 -11.61
N LEU A 28 11.44 -10.60 -10.45
CA LEU A 28 10.09 -10.87 -9.97
C LEU A 28 9.80 -10.07 -8.72
N GLN A 29 8.76 -9.26 -8.80
CA GLN A 29 8.22 -8.56 -7.65
C GLN A 29 7.15 -9.42 -6.97
N THR A 30 7.31 -9.66 -5.68
CA THR A 30 6.32 -10.35 -4.83
C THR A 30 5.87 -9.42 -3.69
N GLY A 31 4.93 -9.85 -2.86
CA GLY A 31 4.49 -9.09 -1.68
C GLY A 31 4.89 -9.77 -0.38
N GLY A 32 4.48 -9.19 0.75
CA GLY A 32 4.68 -9.76 2.08
C GLY A 32 4.21 -11.22 2.17
N LYS A 33 5.11 -12.13 2.56
CA LYS A 33 4.82 -13.55 2.72
C LYS A 33 4.50 -13.86 4.19
N THR A 34 3.30 -13.51 4.61
CA THR A 34 2.88 -13.68 6.01
C THR A 34 1.97 -14.88 6.24
N TYR A 35 1.61 -15.63 5.19
CA TYR A 35 0.67 -16.75 5.25
C TYR A 35 1.18 -17.93 4.42
N GLU A 36 1.09 -19.15 4.98
CA GLU A 36 1.61 -20.40 4.39
C GLU A 36 1.06 -20.69 2.99
N ASN A 37 -0.13 -20.19 2.64
CA ASN A 37 -0.78 -20.40 1.35
C ASN A 37 -0.66 -19.24 0.36
N SER A 38 0.36 -18.37 0.51
CA SER A 38 0.56 -17.25 -0.42
C SER A 38 0.93 -17.73 -1.83
N PHE A 39 0.30 -17.16 -2.86
CA PHE A 39 0.63 -17.49 -4.25
C PHE A 39 2.05 -17.06 -4.67
N TYR A 40 2.69 -16.17 -3.91
CA TYR A 40 4.07 -15.76 -4.14
C TYR A 40 5.04 -16.94 -4.09
N TYR A 41 4.82 -17.93 -3.21
CA TYR A 41 5.66 -19.14 -3.17
C TYR A 41 5.63 -19.87 -4.52
N ARG A 42 4.43 -20.09 -5.07
CA ARG A 42 4.26 -20.75 -6.38
C ARG A 42 4.87 -19.96 -7.54
N GLN A 43 4.85 -18.63 -7.47
CA GLN A 43 5.49 -17.78 -8.47
C GLN A 43 7.02 -17.90 -8.40
N GLU A 44 7.58 -17.88 -7.21
CA GLU A 44 9.02 -18.03 -6.99
C GLU A 44 9.50 -19.41 -7.41
N ASP A 45 8.79 -20.49 -7.05
CA ASP A 45 9.12 -21.84 -7.48
C ASP A 45 9.17 -21.95 -9.01
N SER A 46 8.19 -21.33 -9.68
CA SER A 46 8.13 -21.32 -11.15
C SER A 46 9.31 -20.56 -11.77
N LEU A 47 9.67 -19.40 -11.21
CA LEU A 47 10.81 -18.62 -11.68
C LEU A 47 12.14 -19.33 -11.41
N ILE A 48 12.33 -19.89 -10.22
CA ILE A 48 13.54 -20.61 -9.82
C ILE A 48 13.75 -21.82 -10.75
N ALA A 49 12.69 -22.59 -11.01
CA ALA A 49 12.74 -23.72 -11.93
C ALA A 49 13.12 -23.28 -13.36
N PHE A 50 12.50 -22.21 -13.86
CA PHE A 50 12.82 -21.65 -15.17
C PHE A 50 14.26 -21.14 -15.24
N ALA A 51 14.71 -20.42 -14.22
CA ALA A 51 16.06 -19.87 -14.15
C ALA A 51 17.13 -20.98 -14.17
N LYS A 52 16.87 -22.06 -13.43
CA LYS A 52 17.73 -23.26 -13.43
C LYS A 52 17.75 -23.94 -14.80
N LYS A 53 16.59 -24.10 -15.45
CA LYS A 53 16.46 -24.74 -16.77
C LYS A 53 17.24 -23.99 -17.86
N HIS A 54 17.20 -22.66 -17.85
CA HIS A 54 17.77 -21.83 -18.91
C HIS A 54 19.11 -21.19 -18.55
N HIS A 55 19.66 -21.49 -17.37
CA HIS A 55 20.90 -20.91 -16.87
C HIS A 55 20.88 -19.37 -16.83
N ILE A 56 19.75 -18.80 -16.42
CA ILE A 56 19.57 -17.34 -16.31
C ILE A 56 19.66 -16.89 -14.85
N SER A 57 20.04 -15.64 -14.65
CA SER A 57 20.03 -15.02 -13.32
C SER A 57 18.65 -14.51 -12.94
N TYR A 58 18.35 -14.38 -11.64
CA TYR A 58 17.09 -13.78 -11.21
C TYR A 58 17.22 -12.99 -9.90
N ASN A 59 16.32 -12.03 -9.71
CA ASN A 59 16.13 -11.31 -8.44
C ASN A 59 14.66 -11.40 -8.04
N ILE A 60 14.41 -11.64 -6.75
CA ILE A 60 13.07 -11.51 -6.15
C ILE A 60 13.09 -10.27 -5.25
N VAL A 61 12.17 -9.35 -5.48
CA VAL A 61 12.03 -8.10 -4.71
C VAL A 61 10.69 -8.08 -3.99
N ILE A 62 10.69 -7.66 -2.72
CA ILE A 62 9.49 -7.64 -1.86
C ILE A 62 9.22 -6.20 -1.42
N PRO A 63 8.48 -5.42 -2.22
CA PRO A 63 7.98 -4.13 -1.78
C PRO A 63 7.04 -4.21 -0.56
N ALA A 64 7.19 -3.28 0.39
CA ALA A 64 6.16 -2.74 1.28
C ALA A 64 5.01 -1.97 0.53
N TRP A 65 4.14 -1.28 1.28
CA TRP A 65 2.85 -0.74 0.79
C TRP A 65 2.97 0.65 0.12
N ILE A 66 1.95 1.14 -0.58
CA ILE A 66 1.85 2.54 -1.05
C ILE A 66 0.47 3.06 -0.64
N LEU A 67 0.39 4.20 0.05
CA LEU A 67 -0.88 4.82 0.45
C LEU A 67 -1.13 6.11 -0.34
N GLY A 68 -2.36 6.27 -0.83
CA GLY A 68 -2.88 7.49 -1.42
C GLY A 68 -4.08 7.98 -0.62
N ALA A 69 -4.33 9.29 -0.65
CA ALA A 69 -5.44 9.93 0.04
C ALA A 69 -6.14 10.96 -0.84
N GLN A 70 -7.38 11.28 -0.53
CA GLN A 70 -8.25 12.08 -1.38
C GLN A 70 -9.07 13.11 -0.60
N HIS A 71 -9.21 14.30 -1.17
CA HIS A 71 -9.80 15.48 -0.57
C HIS A 71 -11.33 15.55 -0.73
N LEU A 72 -12.06 15.90 0.34
CA LEU A 72 -13.52 16.15 0.34
C LEU A 72 -13.93 17.53 0.93
N GLY A 73 -12.98 18.42 1.21
CA GLY A 73 -13.26 19.71 1.87
C GLY A 73 -13.80 19.60 3.31
N LYS A 74 -13.76 18.40 3.90
CA LYS A 74 -14.06 18.11 5.30
C LYS A 74 -12.76 17.89 6.08
N ARG A 75 -12.85 17.87 7.40
CA ARG A 75 -11.71 17.53 8.28
C ARG A 75 -11.16 16.15 7.89
N LEU A 76 -9.84 15.97 8.00
CA LEU A 76 -9.19 14.69 7.71
C LEU A 76 -9.13 13.84 8.98
N ASP A 77 -10.18 13.07 9.23
CA ASP A 77 -10.28 12.21 10.41
C ASP A 77 -9.47 10.92 10.20
N PHE A 78 -8.65 10.54 11.18
CA PHE A 78 -7.91 9.27 11.15
C PHE A 78 -8.78 8.14 11.72
N PRO A 79 -8.96 7.01 11.00
CA PRO A 79 -9.89 5.97 11.44
C PRO A 79 -9.34 5.08 12.56
N GLY A 80 -8.01 4.91 12.65
CA GLY A 80 -7.37 4.06 13.65
C GLY A 80 -7.31 4.70 15.04
N ASP A 81 -6.97 3.90 16.04
CA ASP A 81 -6.72 4.40 17.41
C ASP A 81 -5.34 5.02 17.58
N ILE A 82 -5.05 5.51 18.78
CA ILE A 82 -3.75 6.12 19.11
C ILE A 82 -2.58 5.13 18.93
N VAL A 83 -2.83 3.83 19.10
CA VAL A 83 -1.79 2.82 18.88
C VAL A 83 -1.48 2.73 17.39
N ALA A 84 -2.48 2.65 16.51
CA ALA A 84 -2.23 2.64 15.06
C ALA A 84 -1.56 3.94 14.57
N TRP A 85 -1.94 5.07 15.16
CA TRP A 85 -1.39 6.39 14.85
C TRP A 85 0.10 6.55 15.18
N ASP A 86 0.52 6.07 16.36
CA ASP A 86 1.88 6.18 16.87
C ASP A 86 2.80 5.02 16.45
N LYS A 87 2.29 4.03 15.70
CA LYS A 87 3.11 2.89 15.27
C LYS A 87 3.85 3.19 13.99
N GLU A 88 5.15 2.88 14.00
CA GLU A 88 6.01 2.92 12.83
C GLU A 88 5.46 2.01 11.73
N GLN A 89 5.32 2.57 10.52
CA GLN A 89 4.98 1.84 9.32
C GLN A 89 6.12 1.99 8.31
N LEU A 90 6.40 0.93 7.54
CA LEU A 90 7.22 1.00 6.32
C LEU A 90 6.34 0.91 5.05
N GLN A 91 6.53 1.84 4.11
CA GLN A 91 5.95 1.87 2.75
C GLN A 91 7.06 1.86 1.71
N THR A 92 6.75 1.43 0.49
CA THR A 92 7.72 1.41 -0.61
C THR A 92 7.79 2.70 -1.37
N THR A 93 8.73 3.50 -0.90
CA THR A 93 9.74 4.13 -1.75
C THR A 93 11.12 3.82 -1.16
N ALA A 94 11.43 2.52 -1.00
CA ALA A 94 12.70 1.96 -0.51
C ALA A 94 13.31 2.48 0.82
N THR A 95 12.76 3.51 1.47
CA THR A 95 13.35 4.16 2.65
C THR A 95 12.34 4.77 3.63
N MET A 96 11.06 4.39 3.57
CA MET A 96 10.08 4.94 4.50
C MET A 96 10.24 4.36 5.90
N ASP A 97 10.55 5.19 6.88
CA ASP A 97 10.02 5.07 8.25
C ASP A 97 9.17 6.34 8.47
N SER A 98 7.85 6.20 8.59
CA SER A 98 7.01 7.34 8.99
C SER A 98 5.88 6.88 9.89
N TYR A 99 5.56 7.69 10.90
CA TYR A 99 4.35 7.52 11.68
C TYR A 99 3.16 8.07 10.90
N PHE A 100 1.99 7.45 11.03
CA PHE A 100 0.77 8.11 10.56
C PHE A 100 0.59 9.46 11.26
N SER A 101 1.04 9.56 12.51
CA SER A 101 1.06 10.81 13.26
C SER A 101 1.83 11.96 12.63
N GLU A 102 2.78 11.69 11.76
CA GLU A 102 3.54 12.69 11.01
C GLU A 102 2.94 12.90 9.62
N PHE A 103 2.72 11.80 8.88
CA PHE A 103 2.22 11.85 7.50
C PHE A 103 0.84 12.51 7.38
N TRP A 104 -0.06 12.24 8.33
CA TRP A 104 -1.43 12.78 8.28
C TRP A 104 -1.46 14.31 8.38
N LEU A 105 -0.51 14.89 9.12
CA LEU A 105 -0.33 16.33 9.26
C LEU A 105 0.08 16.97 7.94
N VAL A 106 1.10 16.36 7.32
CA VAL A 106 1.68 16.81 6.07
C VAL A 106 0.64 16.75 4.95
N LEU A 107 -0.08 15.62 4.87
CA LEU A 107 -1.17 15.42 3.92
C LEU A 107 -2.31 16.44 4.11
N ALA A 108 -2.74 16.68 5.35
CA ALA A 108 -3.75 17.70 5.63
C ALA A 108 -3.27 19.10 5.19
N GLY A 109 -1.99 19.41 5.44
CA GLY A 109 -1.33 20.64 5.00
C GLY A 109 -1.39 20.85 3.49
N TRP A 110 -1.06 19.82 2.70
CA TRP A 110 -1.11 19.88 1.22
C TRP A 110 -2.48 20.21 0.64
N TYR A 111 -3.55 20.00 1.42
CA TYR A 111 -4.92 20.28 1.02
C TYR A 111 -5.59 21.36 1.88
N GLY A 112 -4.84 22.08 2.71
CA GLY A 112 -5.37 23.15 3.57
C GLY A 112 -6.45 22.67 4.55
N LEU A 113 -6.40 21.39 4.95
CA LEU A 113 -7.39 20.78 5.82
C LEU A 113 -7.03 20.93 7.29
N LYS A 114 -8.06 21.07 8.13
CA LYS A 114 -7.93 20.85 9.57
C LYS A 114 -7.93 19.35 9.84
N TRP A 115 -7.17 18.93 10.84
CA TRP A 115 -7.09 17.55 11.31
C TRP A 115 -7.17 17.56 12.85
N ASP A 116 -7.51 16.43 13.44
CA ASP A 116 -7.40 16.18 14.88
C ASP A 116 -6.70 14.82 15.07
N PRO A 117 -5.96 14.62 16.17
CA PRO A 117 -5.45 13.30 16.53
C PRO A 117 -6.60 12.35 16.89
N PRO A 118 -6.37 11.03 16.92
CA PRO A 118 -7.36 10.06 17.39
C PRO A 118 -7.84 10.40 18.81
N VAL A 119 -9.15 10.32 19.03
CA VAL A 119 -9.77 10.60 20.33
C VAL A 119 -9.55 9.40 21.27
N VAL A 120 -8.85 9.60 22.38
CA VAL A 120 -8.48 8.52 23.31
C VAL A 120 -9.71 7.79 23.88
N ASP A 121 -10.75 8.54 24.25
CA ASP A 121 -11.95 8.02 24.92
C ASP A 121 -13.17 7.84 23.98
N ALA A 122 -12.92 7.63 22.68
CA ALA A 122 -14.00 7.33 21.74
C ALA A 122 -14.53 5.90 21.90
N GLU A 123 -15.73 5.65 21.38
CA GLU A 123 -16.22 4.30 21.16
C GLU A 123 -15.50 3.68 19.95
N TYR A 124 -14.75 2.61 20.19
CA TYR A 124 -14.00 1.88 19.17
C TYR A 124 -14.65 0.54 18.87
N THR A 125 -14.73 0.21 17.58
CA THR A 125 -14.91 -1.19 17.16
C THR A 125 -13.58 -1.91 17.31
N GLU A 126 -13.55 -3.04 18.02
CA GLU A 126 -12.35 -3.85 18.24
C GLU A 126 -12.52 -5.26 17.65
N PHE A 127 -11.47 -5.77 17.02
CA PHE A 127 -11.34 -7.19 16.72
C PHE A 127 -9.89 -7.66 16.83
N GLU A 128 -9.71 -8.92 17.17
CA GLU A 128 -8.41 -9.57 17.28
C GLU A 128 -8.12 -10.39 16.02
N MET A 129 -6.90 -10.27 15.50
CA MET A 129 -6.48 -11.04 14.33
C MET A 129 -6.44 -12.54 14.69
N PRO A 130 -6.95 -13.42 13.82
CA PRO A 130 -7.03 -14.85 14.13
C PRO A 130 -5.66 -15.55 14.16
N LEU A 131 -4.64 -14.94 13.57
CA LEU A 131 -3.32 -15.52 13.41
C LEU A 131 -2.26 -14.61 14.02
N ASN A 132 -1.33 -15.22 14.76
CA ASN A 132 -0.06 -14.61 15.14
C ASN A 132 1.05 -15.07 14.19
N PRO A 133 1.35 -14.29 13.12
CA PRO A 133 2.40 -14.67 12.18
C PRO A 133 3.82 -14.64 12.80
N ARG A 134 4.01 -13.99 13.94
CA ARG A 134 5.31 -14.01 14.65
C ARG A 134 5.53 -15.30 15.43
N GLY A 135 4.47 -16.04 15.75
CA GLY A 135 4.54 -17.27 16.55
C GLY A 135 4.81 -17.04 18.04
N TYR A 136 4.94 -15.78 18.50
CA TYR A 136 5.10 -15.41 19.90
C TYR A 136 4.42 -14.06 20.19
N GLY A 137 4.06 -13.83 21.46
CA GLY A 137 3.31 -12.64 21.88
C GLY A 137 1.80 -12.72 21.58
N PRO A 138 1.03 -11.66 21.89
CA PRO A 138 -0.41 -11.62 21.62
C PRO A 138 -0.69 -11.47 20.12
N ASN A 139 -1.91 -11.83 19.71
CA ASN A 139 -2.39 -11.50 18.37
C ASN A 139 -2.48 -9.98 18.20
N GLY A 140 -2.42 -9.52 16.96
CA GLY A 140 -2.65 -8.12 16.64
C GLY A 140 -4.11 -7.73 16.95
N LYS A 141 -4.31 -6.62 17.66
CA LYS A 141 -5.63 -6.04 17.89
C LYS A 141 -5.86 -4.87 16.95
N ILE A 142 -7.01 -4.79 16.32
CA ILE A 142 -7.39 -3.66 15.48
C ILE A 142 -8.51 -2.89 16.18
N ARG A 143 -8.38 -1.57 16.22
CA ARG A 143 -9.37 -0.65 16.79
C ARG A 143 -9.58 0.52 15.83
N PHE A 144 -10.84 0.83 15.55
CA PHE A 144 -11.20 1.94 14.67
C PHE A 144 -12.56 2.55 15.04
N THR A 145 -12.74 3.84 14.73
CA THR A 145 -13.98 4.59 14.99
C THR A 145 -14.95 4.55 13.81
N PHE A 146 -14.44 4.43 12.59
CA PHE A 146 -15.23 4.26 11.38
C PHE A 146 -14.47 3.43 10.33
N ASN A 147 -15.22 2.78 9.43
CA ASN A 147 -14.67 1.94 8.37
C ASN A 147 -14.62 2.73 7.04
N LEU A 148 -13.47 2.80 6.37
CA LEU A 148 -13.34 3.52 5.10
C LEU A 148 -14.20 2.94 3.98
N ILE A 149 -14.48 1.63 3.99
CA ILE A 149 -15.35 0.97 3.00
C ILE A 149 -16.78 1.46 3.19
N GLU A 150 -17.24 1.53 4.44
CA GLU A 150 -18.57 2.04 4.78
C GLU A 150 -18.67 3.53 4.42
N TRP A 151 -17.70 4.34 4.85
CA TRP A 151 -17.62 5.76 4.51
C TRP A 151 -17.61 6.00 3.00
N ALA A 152 -16.90 5.18 2.23
CA ALA A 152 -16.84 5.29 0.77
C ALA A 152 -18.14 4.85 0.08
N SER A 153 -18.90 3.96 0.71
CA SER A 153 -20.19 3.50 0.22
C SER A 153 -21.31 4.53 0.43
N ARG A 154 -21.09 5.56 1.26
CA ARG A 154 -22.09 6.58 1.54
C ARG A 154 -22.40 7.45 0.32
N PRO A 155 -23.69 7.70 -0.03
CA PRO A 155 -24.06 8.51 -1.19
C PRO A 155 -23.48 9.93 -1.14
N GLU A 156 -23.40 10.55 0.04
CA GLU A 156 -22.84 11.88 0.22
C GLU A 156 -21.35 11.95 -0.07
N THR A 157 -20.60 10.87 0.23
CA THR A 157 -19.17 10.77 -0.05
C THR A 157 -18.94 10.71 -1.55
N GLN A 158 -19.67 9.86 -2.25
CA GLN A 158 -19.57 9.71 -3.70
C GLN A 158 -20.03 10.97 -4.45
N LYS A 159 -21.11 11.61 -3.97
CA LYS A 159 -21.57 12.88 -4.51
C LYS A 159 -20.51 13.98 -4.36
N ALA A 160 -19.92 14.11 -3.16
CA ALA A 160 -18.86 15.09 -2.92
C ALA A 160 -17.65 14.83 -3.84
N TRP A 161 -17.27 13.57 -4.04
CA TRP A 161 -16.23 13.22 -4.98
C TRP A 161 -16.57 13.60 -6.43
N ALA A 162 -17.79 13.31 -6.91
CA ALA A 162 -18.20 13.66 -8.25
C ALA A 162 -18.11 15.17 -8.52
N GLU A 163 -18.47 16.00 -7.53
CA GLU A 163 -18.32 17.46 -7.62
C GLU A 163 -16.85 17.89 -7.72
N ILE A 164 -15.96 17.28 -6.92
CA ILE A 164 -14.53 17.57 -6.93
C ILE A 164 -13.89 17.10 -8.23
N ALA A 165 -14.25 15.91 -8.70
CA ALA A 165 -13.74 15.34 -9.93
C ALA A 165 -14.11 16.20 -11.14
N SER A 166 -15.37 16.63 -11.21
CA SER A 166 -15.87 17.54 -12.24
C SER A 166 -15.11 18.87 -12.24
N LYS A 167 -14.95 19.50 -11.06
CA LYS A 167 -14.24 20.79 -10.93
C LYS A 167 -12.75 20.73 -11.33
N ASN A 168 -12.10 19.58 -11.17
CA ASN A 168 -10.67 19.42 -11.39
C ASN A 168 -10.31 18.69 -12.70
N GLY A 169 -11.33 18.23 -13.44
CA GLY A 169 -11.16 17.42 -14.65
C GLY A 169 -10.52 16.07 -14.36
N ILE A 170 -10.86 15.45 -13.22
CA ILE A 170 -10.32 14.16 -12.79
C ILE A 170 -11.03 13.04 -13.56
N THR A 171 -10.26 12.10 -14.08
CA THR A 171 -10.76 11.02 -14.95
C THR A 171 -10.90 9.68 -14.23
N HIS A 172 -10.38 9.56 -13.01
CA HIS A 172 -10.42 8.34 -12.24
C HIS A 172 -11.47 8.40 -11.13
N ASN A 173 -12.27 7.35 -10.98
CA ASN A 173 -13.26 7.24 -9.91
C ASN A 173 -12.89 6.10 -8.94
N PRO A 174 -12.39 6.40 -7.72
CA PRO A 174 -12.02 5.35 -6.76
C PRO A 174 -13.24 4.64 -6.15
N PHE A 175 -14.46 5.08 -6.46
CA PHE A 175 -15.71 4.48 -6.00
C PHE A 175 -16.29 3.44 -6.97
N ASP A 176 -15.74 3.30 -8.19
CA ASP A 176 -16.19 2.27 -9.16
C ASP A 176 -15.96 0.85 -8.62
N ASN A 177 -14.92 0.67 -7.80
CA ASN A 177 -14.67 -0.56 -7.07
C ASN A 177 -14.16 -0.23 -5.66
N ILE A 178 -15.12 0.02 -4.76
CA ILE A 178 -14.86 0.46 -3.39
C ILE A 178 -13.90 -0.48 -2.68
N GLU A 179 -14.17 -1.79 -2.74
CA GLU A 179 -13.37 -2.82 -2.08
C GLU A 179 -11.91 -2.81 -2.53
N ARG A 180 -11.67 -2.62 -3.83
CA ARG A 180 -10.30 -2.65 -4.38
C ARG A 180 -9.43 -1.52 -3.84
N VAL A 181 -10.01 -0.36 -3.55
CA VAL A 181 -9.27 0.85 -3.14
C VAL A 181 -9.30 1.01 -1.64
N TRP A 182 -10.48 0.96 -1.03
CA TRP A 182 -10.69 1.39 0.35
C TRP A 182 -10.41 0.29 1.36
N THR A 183 -10.52 -0.99 1.01
CA THR A 183 -10.17 -2.11 1.89
C THR A 183 -8.68 -2.14 2.25
N PRO A 184 -7.73 -2.09 1.29
CA PRO A 184 -6.31 -2.03 1.63
C PRO A 184 -5.93 -0.72 2.34
N ALA A 185 -6.56 0.42 1.99
CA ALA A 185 -6.33 1.69 2.69
C ALA A 185 -6.81 1.62 4.16
N ASN A 186 -8.01 1.08 4.40
CA ASN A 186 -8.55 0.88 5.74
C ASN A 186 -7.60 0.03 6.59
N PHE A 187 -7.17 -1.11 6.05
CA PHE A 187 -6.27 -2.02 6.75
C PHE A 187 -4.90 -1.40 7.06
N ALA A 188 -4.42 -0.48 6.22
CA ALA A 188 -3.18 0.23 6.50
C ALA A 188 -3.32 1.20 7.68
N LEU A 189 -4.44 1.94 7.76
CA LEU A 189 -4.65 2.98 8.78
C LEU A 189 -5.00 2.45 10.17
N ILE A 190 -5.59 1.27 10.26
CA ILE A 190 -6.08 0.72 11.55
C ILE A 190 -5.10 -0.29 12.19
N ARG A 191 -3.92 -0.47 11.59
CA ARG A 191 -2.95 -1.48 12.02
C ARG A 191 -2.15 -1.00 13.24
N SER A 192 -2.24 -1.74 14.35
CA SER A 192 -1.60 -1.39 15.63
C SER A 192 -0.23 -2.04 15.88
N TRP A 193 0.33 -2.74 14.89
CA TRP A 193 1.65 -3.38 14.98
C TRP A 193 2.58 -2.88 13.89
N PRO A 194 3.89 -2.79 14.17
CA PRO A 194 4.85 -2.36 13.17
C PRO A 194 5.00 -3.42 12.09
N ASN A 195 5.36 -2.96 10.89
CA ASN A 195 5.72 -3.82 9.79
C ASN A 195 7.04 -3.34 9.21
N SER A 196 8.15 -3.89 9.69
CA SER A 196 9.48 -3.43 9.32
C SER A 196 10.24 -4.36 8.40
N VAL A 197 10.88 -3.79 7.38
CA VAL A 197 11.72 -4.51 6.41
C VAL A 197 13.14 -3.93 6.44
N SER A 198 14.16 -4.78 6.22
CA SER A 198 15.56 -4.36 6.22
C SER A 198 16.11 -4.21 4.81
N MET A 199 16.79 -3.09 4.56
CA MET A 199 17.55 -2.82 3.34
C MET A 199 19.02 -3.27 3.42
N ASP A 200 19.46 -3.84 4.55
CA ASP A 200 20.88 -4.14 4.79
C ASP A 200 21.46 -5.09 3.76
N LYS A 201 20.67 -6.07 3.29
CA LYS A 201 21.11 -6.96 2.22
C LYS A 201 21.41 -6.19 0.93
N ALA A 202 20.51 -5.28 0.53
CA ALA A 202 20.72 -4.46 -0.67
C ALA A 202 21.92 -3.52 -0.50
N ARG A 203 22.07 -2.89 0.68
CA ARG A 203 23.21 -2.02 1.02
C ARG A 203 24.54 -2.76 0.99
N LYS A 204 24.62 -3.96 1.57
CA LYS A 204 25.80 -4.84 1.52
C LYS A 204 26.16 -5.28 0.09
N LEU A 205 25.20 -5.25 -0.84
CA LEU A 205 25.39 -5.56 -2.26
C LEU A 205 25.62 -4.29 -3.11
N GLY A 206 25.87 -3.14 -2.49
CA GLY A 206 26.26 -1.89 -3.17
C GLY A 206 25.10 -0.95 -3.53
N TRP A 207 23.87 -1.23 -3.08
CA TRP A 207 22.76 -0.29 -3.25
C TRP A 207 22.76 0.76 -2.13
N HIS A 208 23.14 1.99 -2.47
CA HIS A 208 23.17 3.13 -1.55
C HIS A 208 22.14 4.21 -1.85
N GLY A 209 21.24 3.96 -2.82
CA GLY A 209 20.17 4.90 -3.15
C GLY A 209 19.18 5.06 -2.00
N TYR A 210 18.85 6.31 -1.70
CA TYR A 210 17.83 6.70 -0.73
C TYR A 210 17.03 7.90 -1.27
N LEU A 211 15.83 8.10 -0.76
CA LEU A 211 15.00 9.27 -1.01
C LEU A 211 14.46 9.80 0.32
N ASP A 212 14.21 11.10 0.39
CA ASP A 212 13.40 11.65 1.48
C ASP A 212 11.94 11.20 1.28
N THR A 213 11.35 10.66 2.35
CA THR A 213 10.02 10.07 2.32
C THR A 213 8.94 11.11 2.02
N HIS A 214 9.01 12.28 2.64
CA HIS A 214 8.00 13.32 2.50
C HIS A 214 8.05 13.95 1.12
N GLU A 215 9.25 14.22 0.61
CA GLU A 215 9.46 14.70 -0.76
C GLU A 215 8.95 13.68 -1.78
N SER A 216 9.27 12.40 -1.59
CA SER A 216 8.85 11.35 -2.51
C SER A 216 7.33 11.18 -2.55
N ILE A 217 6.64 11.22 -1.41
CA ILE A 217 5.18 11.12 -1.39
C ILE A 217 4.56 12.36 -2.01
N ARG A 218 5.07 13.57 -1.71
CA ARG A 218 4.61 14.80 -2.36
C ARG A 218 4.74 14.70 -3.87
N GLU A 219 5.88 14.26 -4.37
CA GLU A 219 6.12 14.09 -5.80
C GLU A 219 5.11 13.14 -6.44
N ILE A 220 4.79 12.01 -5.79
CA ILE A 220 3.76 11.08 -6.25
C ILE A 220 2.40 11.78 -6.35
N PHE A 221 2.00 12.55 -5.33
CA PHE A 221 0.73 13.28 -5.34
C PHE A 221 0.70 14.37 -6.42
N GLU A 222 1.81 15.07 -6.64
CA GLU A 222 1.94 16.06 -7.72
C GLU A 222 1.86 15.38 -9.11
N GLN A 223 2.47 14.21 -9.28
CA GLN A 223 2.36 13.42 -10.51
C GLN A 223 0.92 12.92 -10.72
N MET A 224 0.25 12.43 -9.67
CA MET A 224 -1.15 12.03 -9.73
C MET A 224 -2.07 13.19 -10.09
N ALA A 225 -1.81 14.39 -9.58
CA ALA A 225 -2.55 15.59 -9.94
C ALA A 225 -2.33 16.01 -11.41
N LYS A 226 -1.07 15.93 -11.90
CA LYS A 226 -0.73 16.14 -13.32
C LYS A 226 -1.47 15.15 -14.23
N LEU A 227 -1.58 13.89 -13.80
CA LEU A 227 -2.29 12.81 -14.49
C LEU A 227 -3.81 12.83 -14.30
N LYS A 228 -4.37 13.84 -13.62
CA LYS A 228 -5.81 13.98 -13.39
C LYS A 228 -6.42 12.79 -12.62
N ILE A 229 -5.66 12.24 -11.67
CA ILE A 229 -6.11 11.20 -10.74
C ILE A 229 -6.59 11.82 -9.41
N THR A 230 -5.93 12.89 -8.96
CA THR A 230 -6.25 13.63 -7.74
C THR A 230 -6.40 15.14 -8.03
N PRO A 231 -7.02 15.90 -7.12
CA PRO A 231 -6.99 17.36 -7.18
C PRO A 231 -5.55 17.89 -7.08
N GLN A 232 -5.37 19.15 -7.50
CA GLN A 232 -4.08 19.84 -7.30
C GLN A 232 -3.83 20.09 -5.81
N LEU A 233 -2.55 20.02 -5.42
CA LEU A 233 -2.11 20.40 -4.08
C LEU A 233 -2.17 21.93 -3.94
N ILE A 234 -2.43 22.40 -2.73
CA ILE A 234 -2.46 23.81 -2.37
C ILE A 234 -1.06 24.15 -1.88
N ASN A 235 -0.27 24.81 -2.74
CA ASN A 235 1.18 25.05 -2.60
C ASN A 235 1.70 25.21 -1.16
#